data_AF-A0A1Q2YLI5-F1
#
_entry.id   AF-A0A1Q2YLI5-F1
#
_cell.length_a   1.000
_cell.length_b   1.000
_cell.length_c   1.000
_cell.angle_alpha   90.00
_cell.angle_beta   90.00
_cell.angle_gamma   90.00
#
_symmetry.space_group_name_H-M   'P 1'
#
loop_
_entity.id
_entity.type
_entity.pdbx_description
1 polymer ?
#
loop_
_entity_poly.entity_id
_entity_poly.type
_entity_poly.pdbx_seq_one_letter_code
_entity_poly.pdbx_strand_id
1 'polypeptide(L)'
;MSYSNPAFAALGIKSFKLPSRNWMIFWTVVGTLGGGIAYDKWQQHQLRAEYMELYKVAEEIRALRREKAGLEPRKKEKEDEAGKEVAAAKVPAAAANINPIFQSYKVEDSKQEDEDGEIKALRDLYEPMDVLGVKRFFGDFHERVENVKSEDALVTNVRDAGGIICIGRGAFKEYINGVHEGLLGPLDAPPPAPSPTAESGPESESTGIKLEDDVKTEEEKEKESLQKEKEKEEDEKYAPAAYIYAKDYKDSTIAPELGLDKVDFNDDVQFSRVLETLRDEKSGIPYFFVQPILELRNYNVSGFTRQPERMWRFYHKREQLVEYKDKVVALIERKWCAFTRGDLNNGIEEEGDWPSSWLKVARKNNSEWIREFDGDERVMKVLASYNCKCDKEAAPDATALVDETKK
;
A
#
# COMPACT_ATOMS: atom_id res chain seq x y z
N MET A 1 -37.92 -26.32 -38.67
CA MET A 1 -39.34 -26.72 -38.59
C MET A 1 -40.08 -25.65 -37.82
N SER A 2 -41.12 -25.05 -38.42
CA SER A 2 -42.03 -24.16 -37.71
C SER A 2 -42.86 -25.01 -36.75
N TYR A 3 -42.71 -24.80 -35.44
CA TYR A 3 -43.55 -25.46 -34.45
C TYR A 3 -44.83 -24.65 -34.31
N SER A 4 -45.96 -25.19 -34.80
CA SER A 4 -47.28 -24.60 -34.62
C SER A 4 -48.03 -25.41 -33.58
N ASN A 5 -48.14 -24.88 -32.37
CA ASN A 5 -49.03 -25.46 -31.36
C ASN A 5 -50.48 -25.15 -31.78
N PRO A 6 -51.37 -26.15 -31.94
CA PRO A 6 -52.76 -25.93 -32.32
C PRO A 6 -53.51 -24.98 -31.37
N ALA A 7 -53.13 -24.94 -30.09
CA ALA A 7 -53.70 -24.03 -29.11
C ALA A 7 -53.34 -22.55 -29.39
N PHE A 8 -52.12 -22.25 -29.86
CA PHE A 8 -51.72 -20.89 -30.22
C PHE A 8 -52.28 -20.45 -31.57
N ALA A 9 -52.48 -21.40 -32.49
CA ALA A 9 -53.17 -21.14 -33.75
C ALA A 9 -54.65 -20.76 -33.54
N ALA A 10 -55.33 -21.40 -32.58
CA ALA A 10 -56.70 -21.06 -32.20
C ALA A 10 -56.85 -19.66 -31.58
N LEU A 11 -55.77 -19.11 -31.01
CA LEU A 11 -55.72 -17.75 -30.44
C LEU A 11 -55.27 -16.68 -31.46
N GLY A 12 -55.11 -17.04 -32.75
CA GLY A 12 -54.72 -16.10 -33.81
C GLY A 12 -53.25 -15.67 -33.79
N ILE A 13 -52.42 -16.29 -32.95
CA ILE A 13 -51.00 -15.96 -32.83
C ILE A 13 -50.23 -16.72 -33.92
N LYS A 14 -49.56 -15.99 -34.83
CA LYS A 14 -48.72 -16.59 -35.89
C LYS A 14 -47.61 -17.44 -35.27
N SER A 15 -47.29 -18.56 -35.93
CA SER A 15 -46.27 -19.52 -35.48
C SER A 15 -44.93 -18.84 -35.16
N PHE A 16 -44.45 -18.99 -33.92
CA PHE A 16 -43.12 -18.54 -33.53
C PHE A 16 -42.05 -19.44 -34.14
N LYS A 17 -41.13 -18.87 -34.93
CA LYS A 17 -39.93 -19.58 -35.38
C LYS A 17 -38.92 -19.53 -34.24
N LEU A 18 -38.70 -20.67 -33.58
CA LEU A 18 -37.60 -20.79 -32.62
C LEU A 18 -36.26 -20.53 -33.34
N PRO A 19 -35.28 -19.90 -32.68
CA PRO A 19 -33.93 -19.78 -33.22
C PRO A 19 -33.38 -21.17 -33.56
N SER A 20 -32.51 -21.26 -34.56
CA SER A 20 -31.87 -22.54 -34.88
C SER A 20 -31.02 -23.04 -33.71
N ARG A 21 -30.70 -24.35 -33.69
CA ARG A 21 -29.90 -24.97 -32.60
C ARG A 21 -28.62 -24.19 -32.29
N ASN A 22 -27.86 -23.80 -33.31
CA ASN A 22 -26.61 -23.06 -33.12
C ASN A 22 -26.85 -21.68 -32.49
N TRP A 23 -27.94 -21.00 -32.87
CA TRP A 23 -28.35 -19.73 -32.27
C TRP A 23 -28.80 -19.88 -30.82
N MET A 24 -29.51 -20.95 -30.48
CA MET A 24 -29.87 -21.25 -29.08
C MET A 24 -28.61 -21.51 -28.25
N ILE A 25 -27.67 -22.31 -28.75
CA ILE A 25 -26.39 -22.57 -28.05
C ILE A 25 -25.62 -21.25 -27.88
N PHE A 26 -25.51 -20.43 -28.92
CA PHE A 26 -24.85 -19.14 -28.84
C PHE A 26 -25.45 -18.24 -27.74
N TRP A 27 -26.77 -18.04 -27.76
CA TRP A 27 -27.43 -17.18 -26.77
C TRP A 27 -27.39 -17.75 -25.35
N THR A 28 -27.44 -19.08 -25.19
CA THR A 28 -27.29 -19.69 -23.85
C THR A 28 -25.89 -19.44 -23.28
N VAL A 29 -24.83 -19.59 -24.07
CA VAL A 29 -23.46 -19.31 -23.63
C VAL A 29 -23.27 -17.83 -23.32
N VAL A 30 -23.70 -16.94 -24.23
CA VAL A 30 -23.59 -15.49 -24.03
C VAL A 30 -24.41 -15.03 -22.82
N GLY A 31 -25.62 -15.54 -22.65
CA GLY A 31 -26.49 -15.23 -21.52
C GLY A 31 -25.93 -15.73 -20.19
N THR A 32 -25.32 -16.91 -20.17
CA THR A 32 -24.68 -17.46 -18.95
C THR A 32 -23.46 -16.65 -18.54
N LEU A 33 -22.56 -16.33 -19.49
CA LEU A 33 -21.39 -15.50 -19.22
C LEU A 33 -21.79 -14.08 -18.82
N GLY A 34 -22.66 -13.43 -19.60
CA GLY A 34 -23.15 -12.09 -19.30
C GLY A 34 -23.91 -12.01 -17.97
N GLY A 35 -24.73 -13.02 -17.68
CA GLY A 35 -25.44 -13.18 -16.42
C GLY A 35 -24.49 -13.32 -15.23
N GLY A 36 -23.41 -14.11 -15.37
CA GLY A 36 -22.37 -14.22 -14.35
C GLY A 36 -21.69 -12.89 -14.04
N ILE A 37 -21.36 -12.09 -15.08
CA ILE A 37 -20.76 -10.75 -14.90
C ILE A 37 -21.75 -9.81 -14.21
N ALA A 38 -23.01 -9.80 -14.66
CA ALA A 38 -24.04 -8.96 -14.09
C ALA A 38 -24.30 -9.33 -12.62
N TYR A 39 -24.33 -10.61 -12.30
CA TYR A 39 -24.51 -11.11 -10.95
C TYR A 39 -23.35 -10.73 -10.02
N ASP A 40 -22.10 -10.93 -10.45
CA ASP A 40 -20.93 -10.54 -9.65
C ASP A 40 -20.89 -9.02 -9.40
N LYS A 41 -21.18 -8.20 -10.43
CA LYS A 41 -21.30 -6.74 -10.25
C LYS A 41 -22.45 -6.36 -9.31
N TRP A 42 -23.61 -7.00 -9.44
CA TRP A 42 -24.75 -6.74 -8.57
C TRP A 42 -24.40 -7.07 -7.11
N GLN A 43 -23.74 -8.19 -6.86
CA GLN A 43 -23.24 -8.57 -5.53
C GLN A 43 -22.21 -7.57 -4.99
N GLN A 44 -21.25 -7.12 -5.82
CA GLN A 44 -20.32 -6.06 -5.42
C GLN A 44 -21.06 -4.77 -5.04
N HIS A 45 -22.13 -4.41 -5.75
CA HIS A 45 -22.97 -3.26 -5.38
C HIS A 45 -23.70 -3.46 -4.06
N GLN A 46 -24.24 -4.66 -3.80
CA GLN A 46 -24.87 -4.98 -2.51
C GLN A 46 -23.87 -4.90 -1.35
N LEU A 47 -22.68 -5.48 -1.52
CA LEU A 47 -21.61 -5.41 -0.53
C LEU A 47 -21.19 -3.96 -0.26
N ARG A 48 -20.98 -3.15 -1.30
CA ARG A 48 -20.68 -1.72 -1.11
C ARG A 48 -21.81 -0.99 -0.38
N ALA A 49 -23.08 -1.32 -0.65
CA ALA A 49 -24.22 -0.72 0.03
C ALA A 49 -24.22 -1.06 1.53
N GLU A 50 -24.02 -2.33 1.88
CA GLU A 50 -23.86 -2.79 3.26
C GLU A 50 -22.74 -2.01 3.98
N TYR A 51 -21.62 -1.75 3.29
CA TYR A 51 -20.49 -1.01 3.87
C TYR A 51 -20.83 0.46 4.13
N MET A 52 -21.54 1.08 3.18
CA MET A 52 -22.02 2.45 3.34
C MET A 52 -23.01 2.55 4.51
N GLU A 53 -23.84 1.54 4.76
CA GLU A 53 -24.75 1.50 5.91
C GLU A 53 -24.01 1.40 7.25
N LEU A 54 -23.03 0.51 7.37
CA LEU A 54 -22.19 0.43 8.58
C LEU A 54 -21.55 1.77 8.93
N TYR A 55 -21.07 2.47 7.89
CA TYR A 55 -20.46 3.78 8.07
C TYR A 55 -21.49 4.86 8.47
N LYS A 56 -22.70 4.86 7.89
CA LYS A 56 -23.79 5.76 8.31
C LYS A 56 -24.11 5.62 9.79
N VAL A 57 -24.17 4.39 10.32
CA VAL A 57 -24.39 4.14 11.75
C VAL A 57 -23.25 4.72 12.59
N ALA A 58 -21.99 4.48 12.18
CA ALA A 58 -20.84 5.05 12.86
C ALA A 58 -20.87 6.60 12.85
N GLU A 59 -21.29 7.22 11.75
CA GLU A 59 -21.49 8.67 11.67
C GLU A 59 -22.57 9.18 12.61
N GLU A 60 -23.72 8.50 12.68
CA GLU A 60 -24.80 8.85 13.59
C GLU A 60 -24.35 8.75 15.04
N ILE A 61 -23.59 7.71 15.40
CA ILE A 61 -22.99 7.59 16.74
C ILE A 61 -22.03 8.75 17.01
N ARG A 62 -21.18 9.13 16.05
CA ARG A 62 -20.29 10.30 16.20
C ARG A 62 -21.07 11.60 16.33
N ALA A 63 -22.15 11.77 15.59
CA ALA A 63 -23.02 12.95 15.68
C ALA A 63 -23.68 13.04 17.07
N LEU A 64 -24.20 11.93 17.59
CA LEU A 64 -24.75 11.85 18.95
C LEU A 64 -23.70 12.15 20.03
N ARG A 65 -22.46 11.67 19.86
CA ARG A 65 -21.35 12.00 20.77
C ARG A 65 -21.03 13.51 20.76
N ARG A 66 -21.04 14.15 19.59
CA ARG A 66 -20.86 15.61 19.47
C ARG A 66 -21.99 16.39 20.14
N GLU A 67 -23.23 16.00 19.89
CA GLU A 67 -24.40 16.63 20.52
C GLU A 67 -24.31 16.56 22.05
N LYS A 68 -23.97 15.39 22.60
CA LYS A 68 -23.76 15.23 24.05
C LYS A 68 -22.58 16.04 24.58
N ALA A 69 -21.54 16.24 23.77
CA ALA A 69 -20.41 17.08 24.11
C ALA A 69 -20.69 18.58 23.89
N GLY A 70 -21.88 18.97 23.42
CA GLY A 70 -22.26 20.35 23.16
C GLY A 70 -21.62 20.95 21.90
N LEU A 71 -21.02 20.14 21.03
CA LEU A 71 -20.50 20.57 19.74
C LEU A 71 -21.61 20.52 18.68
N GLU A 72 -21.62 21.51 17.79
CA GLU A 72 -22.59 21.59 16.68
C GLU A 72 -22.59 20.31 15.81
N PRO A 73 -23.77 19.77 15.44
CA PRO A 73 -23.85 18.62 14.55
C PRO A 73 -23.37 19.02 13.14
N ARG A 74 -22.42 18.25 12.57
CA ARG A 74 -22.02 18.40 11.16
C ARG A 74 -23.27 18.22 10.27
N LYS A 75 -23.62 19.23 9.48
CA LYS A 75 -24.74 19.17 8.53
C LYS A 75 -24.42 18.15 7.43
N LYS A 76 -25.33 17.20 7.19
CA LYS A 76 -25.28 16.32 6.01
C LYS A 76 -25.90 17.06 4.84
N GLU A 77 -25.18 17.19 3.73
CA GLU A 77 -25.80 17.57 2.46
C GLU A 77 -26.79 16.48 2.05
N LYS A 78 -28.02 16.87 1.75
CA LYS A 78 -28.94 16.00 1.02
C LYS A 78 -28.43 15.98 -0.41
N GLU A 79 -28.05 14.81 -0.91
CA GLU A 79 -27.83 14.60 -2.33
C GLU A 79 -29.07 15.08 -3.09
N ASP A 80 -28.90 16.03 -4.00
CA ASP A 80 -29.98 16.54 -4.84
C ASP A 80 -30.62 15.40 -5.63
N GLU A 81 -31.95 15.25 -5.53
CA GLU A 81 -32.80 14.35 -6.33
C GLU A 81 -32.86 14.73 -7.83
N ALA A 82 -31.81 15.33 -8.38
CA ALA A 82 -31.72 15.70 -9.79
C ALA A 82 -30.75 14.77 -10.51
N GLY A 83 -31.29 13.71 -11.11
CA GLY A 83 -30.56 12.74 -11.94
C GLY A 83 -29.76 13.37 -13.08
N LYS A 84 -28.51 13.73 -12.79
CA LYS A 84 -27.45 13.93 -13.78
C LYS A 84 -26.27 13.07 -13.38
N GLU A 85 -26.09 11.97 -14.11
CA GLU A 85 -24.87 11.18 -14.09
C GLU A 85 -23.67 12.11 -14.34
N VAL A 86 -22.91 12.40 -13.29
CA VAL A 86 -21.60 13.01 -13.44
C VAL A 86 -20.74 11.95 -14.12
N ALA A 87 -20.41 12.22 -15.38
CA ALA A 87 -19.64 11.35 -16.25
C ALA A 87 -18.50 10.68 -15.48
N ALA A 88 -18.61 9.35 -15.36
CA ALA A 88 -17.61 8.51 -14.72
C ALA A 88 -16.24 8.77 -15.35
N ALA A 89 -15.41 9.55 -14.66
CA ALA A 89 -13.99 9.61 -14.93
C ALA A 89 -13.49 8.16 -14.86
N LYS A 90 -12.99 7.64 -15.99
CA LYS A 90 -12.48 6.27 -16.10
C LYS A 90 -11.22 6.13 -15.23
N VAL A 91 -11.43 5.87 -13.94
CA VAL A 91 -10.40 5.41 -13.02
C VAL A 91 -10.09 3.95 -13.37
N PRO A 92 -8.81 3.53 -13.48
CA PRO A 92 -8.47 2.14 -13.74
C PRO A 92 -9.10 1.21 -12.69
N ALA A 93 -9.53 0.03 -13.11
CA ALA A 93 -10.32 -0.91 -12.29
C ALA A 93 -9.68 -1.33 -10.96
N ALA A 94 -8.38 -1.08 -10.75
CA ALA A 94 -7.68 -1.32 -9.50
C ALA A 94 -7.99 -0.29 -8.40
N ALA A 95 -8.22 0.98 -8.76
CA ALA A 95 -8.50 2.05 -7.78
C ALA A 95 -10.01 2.28 -7.54
N ALA A 96 -10.88 1.73 -8.41
CA ALA A 96 -12.33 1.87 -8.30
C ALA A 96 -12.94 1.16 -7.08
N ASN A 97 -12.25 0.17 -6.49
CA ASN A 97 -12.75 -0.56 -5.32
C ASN A 97 -12.39 0.10 -3.99
N ILE A 98 -11.39 0.99 -3.97
CA ILE A 98 -10.90 1.66 -2.75
C ILE A 98 -11.47 3.08 -2.65
N ASN A 99 -11.60 3.77 -3.79
CA ASN A 99 -12.03 5.17 -3.84
C ASN A 99 -13.40 5.52 -3.23
N PRO A 100 -14.48 4.71 -3.34
CA PRO A 100 -15.78 5.17 -2.84
C PRO A 100 -15.83 5.28 -1.30
N ILE A 101 -14.91 4.62 -0.57
CA ILE A 101 -14.81 4.72 0.89
C ILE A 101 -14.22 6.08 1.31
N PHE A 102 -13.30 6.63 0.51
CA PHE A 102 -12.61 7.90 0.81
C PHE A 102 -13.27 9.12 0.17
N GLN A 103 -14.09 8.94 -0.89
CA GLN A 103 -14.69 10.04 -1.66
C GLN A 103 -15.98 10.66 -1.08
N SER A 104 -16.61 10.03 -0.08
CA SER A 104 -17.82 10.58 0.57
C SER A 104 -17.54 11.81 1.44
N TYR A 105 -16.28 12.22 1.58
CA TYR A 105 -15.88 13.46 2.24
C TYR A 105 -15.82 14.62 1.24
N LYS A 106 -16.95 15.31 1.05
CA LYS A 106 -16.98 16.73 0.71
C LYS A 106 -17.69 17.45 1.86
N VAL A 107 -16.93 18.32 2.51
CA VAL A 107 -17.40 19.22 3.57
C VAL A 107 -17.47 20.59 2.93
N GLU A 108 -18.63 21.25 2.97
CA GLU A 108 -18.74 22.68 2.68
C GLU A 108 -18.85 23.45 4.00
N ASP A 109 -18.03 24.49 4.12
CA ASP A 109 -17.89 25.28 5.35
C ASP A 109 -18.67 26.60 5.30
N SER A 110 -19.36 26.90 6.40
CA SER A 110 -19.83 28.24 6.72
C SER A 110 -18.67 29.09 7.20
N LYS A 111 -18.49 30.26 6.59
CA LYS A 111 -17.53 31.29 7.01
C LYS A 111 -17.81 31.72 8.46
N GLN A 112 -16.92 31.40 9.38
CA GLN A 112 -16.77 32.09 10.67
C GLN A 112 -15.31 32.48 10.89
N GLU A 113 -15.13 33.62 11.56
CA GLU A 113 -13.85 34.29 11.78
C GLU A 113 -12.99 33.56 12.81
N ASP A 114 -11.68 33.72 12.65
CA ASP A 114 -10.62 32.93 13.26
C ASP A 114 -10.61 32.96 14.80
N GLU A 115 -10.83 31.79 15.41
CA GLU A 115 -10.35 31.44 16.75
C GLU A 115 -9.27 30.35 16.63
N ASP A 116 -8.21 30.48 17.44
CA ASP A 116 -7.01 29.63 17.48
C ASP A 116 -7.34 28.19 17.93
N GLY A 117 -7.97 27.39 17.07
CA GLY A 117 -8.31 26.00 17.41
C GLY A 117 -9.29 25.29 16.49
N GLU A 118 -9.76 25.91 15.41
CA GLU A 118 -10.70 25.26 14.49
C GLU A 118 -9.99 24.25 13.57
N ILE A 119 -10.55 23.03 13.50
CA ILE A 119 -10.09 21.98 12.58
C ILE A 119 -10.54 22.36 11.16
N LYS A 120 -9.63 22.88 10.35
CA LYS A 120 -9.86 23.21 8.93
C LYS A 120 -9.54 22.01 8.04
N ALA A 121 -10.28 21.84 6.93
CA ALA A 121 -9.96 20.79 5.97
C ALA A 121 -8.68 21.13 5.19
N LEU A 122 -7.95 20.09 4.74
CA LEU A 122 -6.66 20.28 4.05
C LEU A 122 -6.76 21.17 2.79
N ARG A 123 -7.91 21.17 2.12
CA ARG A 123 -8.13 21.98 0.92
C ARG A 123 -8.18 23.48 1.22
N ASP A 124 -8.63 23.85 2.41
CA ASP A 124 -8.76 25.25 2.81
C ASP A 124 -7.45 25.79 3.40
N LEU A 125 -6.55 24.88 3.77
CA LEU A 125 -5.19 25.21 4.20
C LEU A 125 -4.28 25.63 3.03
N TYR A 126 -4.58 25.17 1.79
CA TYR A 126 -3.73 25.42 0.63
C TYR A 126 -4.50 26.10 -0.51
N GLU A 127 -3.97 27.22 -0.98
CA GLU A 127 -4.48 27.87 -2.17
C GLU A 127 -3.92 27.20 -3.45
N PRO A 128 -4.61 27.29 -4.60
CA PRO A 128 -4.09 26.77 -5.87
C PRO A 128 -2.69 27.34 -6.24
N MET A 129 -2.38 28.55 -5.79
CA MET A 129 -1.06 29.18 -6.00
C MET A 129 0.05 28.61 -5.11
N ASP A 130 -0.30 27.98 -3.98
CA ASP A 130 0.64 27.28 -3.10
C ASP A 130 1.14 26.00 -3.78
N VAL A 131 0.24 25.28 -4.49
CA VAL A 131 0.59 24.07 -5.27
C VAL A 131 1.54 24.42 -6.42
N LEU A 132 1.35 25.58 -7.04
CA LEU A 132 2.24 26.11 -8.07
C LEU A 132 3.55 26.68 -7.51
N GLY A 133 3.73 26.70 -6.18
CA GLY A 133 4.95 27.12 -5.51
C GLY A 133 5.22 28.63 -5.53
N VAL A 134 4.33 29.45 -6.08
CA VAL A 134 4.54 30.90 -6.21
C VAL A 134 4.60 31.57 -4.84
N LYS A 135 3.71 31.19 -3.94
CA LYS A 135 3.68 31.70 -2.56
C LYS A 135 4.78 31.13 -1.67
N ARG A 136 5.45 30.04 -2.06
CA ARG A 136 6.63 29.52 -1.36
C ARG A 136 7.84 30.44 -1.51
N PHE A 137 7.95 31.13 -2.66
CA PHE A 137 9.07 32.04 -2.92
C PHE A 137 8.75 33.51 -2.62
N PHE A 138 7.49 33.93 -2.80
CA PHE A 138 7.10 35.34 -2.75
C PHE A 138 6.09 35.68 -1.65
N GLY A 139 5.82 34.77 -0.71
CA GLY A 139 4.83 35.01 0.34
C GLY A 139 5.02 34.20 1.62
N ASP A 140 4.03 34.31 2.50
CA ASP A 140 4.07 33.87 3.90
C ASP A 140 3.73 32.37 4.07
N PHE A 141 4.09 31.55 3.07
CA PHE A 141 3.76 30.12 3.05
C PHE A 141 4.37 29.38 4.25
N HIS A 142 5.61 29.70 4.61
CA HIS A 142 6.32 29.05 5.70
C HIS A 142 5.65 29.29 7.06
N GLU A 143 5.28 30.53 7.36
CA GLU A 143 4.61 30.87 8.63
C GLU A 143 3.23 30.20 8.74
N ARG A 144 2.47 30.13 7.64
CA ARG A 144 1.17 29.45 7.63
C ARG A 144 1.32 27.95 7.91
N VAL A 145 2.30 27.29 7.30
CA VAL A 145 2.53 25.85 7.48
C VAL A 145 3.02 25.54 8.90
N GLU A 146 3.87 26.39 9.49
CA GLU A 146 4.38 26.20 10.85
C GLU A 146 3.29 26.30 11.92
N ASN A 147 2.26 27.13 11.69
CA ASN A 147 1.13 27.26 12.62
C ASN A 147 0.10 26.13 12.50
N VAL A 148 0.17 25.31 11.45
CA VAL A 148 -0.75 24.18 11.25
C VAL A 148 -0.25 22.96 12.02
N LYS A 149 -0.96 22.63 13.09
CA LYS A 149 -0.78 21.37 13.82
C LYS A 149 -1.66 20.29 13.22
N SER A 150 -1.10 19.13 12.92
CA SER A 150 -1.88 17.99 12.44
C SER A 150 -2.69 17.35 13.57
N GLU A 151 -3.81 16.72 13.22
CA GLU A 151 -4.61 15.93 14.18
C GLU A 151 -3.80 14.78 14.80
N ASP A 152 -2.87 14.21 14.03
CA ASP A 152 -2.00 13.11 14.47
C ASP A 152 -1.05 13.52 15.61
N ALA A 153 -0.68 14.80 15.70
CA ALA A 153 0.13 15.31 16.80
C ALA A 153 -0.64 15.36 18.14
N LEU A 154 -1.97 15.43 18.09
CA LEU A 154 -2.83 15.53 19.29
C LEU A 154 -3.12 14.17 19.95
N VAL A 155 -2.86 13.07 19.24
CA VAL A 155 -3.15 11.73 19.75
C VAL A 155 -2.14 11.36 20.84
N THR A 156 -2.62 10.84 21.97
CA THR A 156 -1.77 10.39 23.09
C THR A 156 -0.98 9.13 22.74
N ASN A 157 -1.69 8.11 22.25
CA ASN A 157 -1.09 6.85 21.80
C ASN A 157 -0.49 7.00 20.40
N VAL A 158 0.77 6.62 20.26
CA VAL A 158 1.53 6.73 19.01
C VAL A 158 0.96 5.80 17.92
N ARG A 159 0.41 4.65 18.31
CA ARG A 159 -0.16 3.66 17.39
C ARG A 159 -1.57 3.99 16.89
N ASP A 160 -2.26 4.89 17.56
CA ASP A 160 -3.60 5.34 17.13
C ASP A 160 -3.52 6.52 16.15
N ALA A 161 -2.32 7.07 15.96
CA ALA A 161 -2.03 8.16 15.03
C ALA A 161 -1.69 7.60 13.65
N GLY A 162 -2.35 8.11 12.61
CA GLY A 162 -2.11 7.70 11.23
C GLY A 162 -2.25 6.20 10.95
N GLY A 163 -1.47 5.74 9.98
CA GLY A 163 -1.48 4.36 9.49
C GLY A 163 -0.95 4.25 8.07
N ILE A 164 -0.27 3.15 7.77
CA ILE A 164 0.40 2.94 6.48
C ILE A 164 -0.31 1.84 5.72
N ILE A 165 -0.73 2.13 4.48
CA ILE A 165 -1.39 1.16 3.61
C ILE A 165 -0.42 0.77 2.50
N CYS A 166 0.11 -0.45 2.60
CA CYS A 166 0.92 -1.07 1.56
C CYS A 166 0.00 -1.81 0.59
N ILE A 167 -0.06 -1.37 -0.67
CA ILE A 167 -0.80 -2.07 -1.72
C ILE A 167 0.17 -2.97 -2.47
N GLY A 168 0.05 -4.27 -2.22
CA GLY A 168 0.83 -5.33 -2.83
C GLY A 168 2.04 -5.76 -2.01
N ARG A 169 2.43 -7.02 -2.22
CA ARG A 169 3.54 -7.68 -1.54
C ARG A 169 4.89 -7.02 -1.81
N GLY A 170 5.11 -6.51 -3.02
CA GLY A 170 6.35 -5.80 -3.38
C GLY A 170 6.55 -4.55 -2.52
N ALA A 171 5.54 -3.67 -2.49
CA ALA A 171 5.55 -2.44 -1.68
C ALA A 171 5.69 -2.74 -0.18
N PHE A 172 5.06 -3.81 0.31
CA PHE A 172 5.23 -4.25 1.70
C PHE A 172 6.67 -4.68 2.00
N LYS A 173 7.33 -5.43 1.11
CA LYS A 173 8.74 -5.81 1.28
C LYS A 173 9.67 -4.60 1.27
N GLU A 174 9.49 -3.68 0.32
CA GLU A 174 10.26 -2.44 0.24
C GLU A 174 10.12 -1.61 1.52
N TYR A 175 8.89 -1.44 2.00
CA TYR A 175 8.64 -0.69 3.22
C TYR A 175 9.33 -1.32 4.44
N ILE A 176 9.17 -2.63 4.65
CA ILE A 176 9.77 -3.32 5.79
C ILE A 176 11.31 -3.31 5.68
N ASN A 177 11.86 -3.56 4.50
CA ASN A 177 13.31 -3.49 4.28
C ASN A 177 13.84 -2.08 4.52
N GLY A 178 13.13 -1.05 4.06
CA GLY A 178 13.47 0.35 4.30
C GLY A 178 13.42 0.74 5.78
N VAL A 179 12.47 0.20 6.55
CA VAL A 179 12.44 0.40 8.01
C VAL A 179 13.64 -0.27 8.69
N HIS A 180 13.99 -1.49 8.29
CA HIS A 180 15.19 -2.17 8.81
C HIS A 180 16.46 -1.42 8.42
N GLU A 181 16.55 -0.96 7.17
CA GLU A 181 17.67 -0.16 6.67
C GLU A 181 17.82 1.15 7.45
N GLY A 182 16.73 1.88 7.69
CA GLY A 182 16.77 3.14 8.42
C GLY A 182 17.10 3.00 9.91
N LEU A 183 16.70 1.88 10.55
CA LEU A 183 16.92 1.67 11.99
C LEU A 183 18.23 0.94 12.32
N LEU A 184 18.72 0.08 11.43
CA LEU A 184 19.90 -0.77 11.66
C LEU A 184 21.07 -0.44 10.73
N GLY A 185 20.79 0.19 9.59
CA GLY A 185 21.79 0.50 8.58
C GLY A 185 22.65 1.72 8.94
N PRO A 186 23.80 1.87 8.25
CA PRO A 186 24.62 3.07 8.35
C PRO A 186 23.87 4.30 7.80
N LEU A 187 24.20 5.48 8.34
CA LEU A 187 23.62 6.76 7.87
C LEU A 187 24.07 7.11 6.45
N ASP A 188 25.31 6.76 6.10
CA ASP A 188 25.89 7.03 4.79
C ASP A 188 25.75 5.83 3.86
N ALA A 189 25.54 6.10 2.57
CA ALA A 189 25.47 5.08 1.53
C ALA A 189 26.72 4.23 1.53
N PRO A 190 26.61 2.88 1.55
CA PRO A 190 27.79 2.07 1.30
C PRO A 190 28.31 2.40 -0.11
N PRO A 191 29.64 2.40 -0.31
CA PRO A 191 30.18 2.51 -1.65
C PRO A 191 29.58 1.39 -2.51
N PRO A 192 29.23 1.67 -3.78
CA PRO A 192 28.60 0.68 -4.65
C PRO A 192 29.44 -0.60 -4.65
N ALA A 193 28.81 -1.73 -4.33
CA ALA A 193 29.50 -3.00 -4.18
C ALA A 193 30.39 -3.28 -5.42
N PRO A 194 31.67 -3.65 -5.23
CA PRO A 194 32.52 -4.03 -6.35
C PRO A 194 31.92 -5.26 -7.02
N SER A 195 31.75 -5.19 -8.34
CA SER A 195 31.37 -6.34 -9.15
C SER A 195 32.37 -7.50 -8.91
N PRO A 196 31.92 -8.76 -8.82
CA PRO A 196 32.81 -9.88 -8.55
C PRO A 196 33.71 -10.11 -9.77
N THR A 197 34.87 -9.46 -9.79
CA THR A 197 35.96 -9.76 -10.71
C THR A 197 37.17 -10.18 -9.89
N ALA A 198 37.36 -11.51 -9.81
CA ALA A 198 38.61 -12.26 -9.57
C ALA A 198 39.68 -11.65 -8.64
N GLU A 199 39.81 -12.22 -7.43
CA GLU A 199 41.00 -12.05 -6.58
C GLU A 199 42.17 -12.94 -7.02
N SER A 200 43.33 -12.30 -7.31
CA SER A 200 44.75 -12.69 -7.07
C SER A 200 45.33 -13.99 -7.67
N GLY A 201 46.58 -14.09 -8.15
CA GLY A 201 47.78 -13.22 -8.11
C GLY A 201 48.87 -13.71 -9.11
N PRO A 202 50.18 -13.65 -8.80
CA PRO A 202 51.07 -12.48 -8.95
C PRO A 202 52.12 -12.61 -10.09
N GLU A 203 52.83 -11.50 -10.30
CA GLU A 203 53.90 -11.23 -11.29
C GLU A 203 55.09 -12.21 -11.27
N SER A 204 55.72 -12.45 -12.44
CA SER A 204 57.17 -12.68 -12.61
C SER A 204 57.65 -12.45 -14.07
N GLU A 205 58.37 -11.34 -14.24
CA GLU A 205 59.57 -11.04 -15.05
C GLU A 205 59.82 -11.65 -16.47
N SER A 206 59.81 -10.73 -17.44
CA SER A 206 60.73 -10.48 -18.58
C SER A 206 61.53 -11.60 -19.27
N THR A 207 61.41 -11.68 -20.61
CA THR A 207 62.48 -11.31 -21.57
C THR A 207 61.92 -11.28 -23.00
N GLY A 208 62.36 -10.30 -23.80
CA GLY A 208 61.66 -9.87 -25.02
C GLY A 208 62.14 -10.46 -26.35
N ILE A 209 61.48 -10.04 -27.43
CA ILE A 209 62.01 -9.67 -28.75
C ILE A 209 60.86 -8.93 -29.48
N LYS A 210 61.16 -7.73 -30.00
CA LYS A 210 60.27 -6.95 -30.90
C LYS A 210 60.02 -7.73 -32.19
N LEU A 211 58.80 -7.65 -32.73
CA LEU A 211 58.50 -7.48 -34.16
C LEU A 211 57.02 -7.08 -34.33
N GLU A 212 56.84 -5.91 -34.94
CA GLU A 212 55.77 -5.51 -35.88
C GLU A 212 54.39 -5.04 -35.34
N ASP A 213 54.15 -3.76 -35.63
CA ASP A 213 52.93 -2.98 -35.48
C ASP A 213 51.81 -3.54 -36.38
N ASP A 214 50.79 -4.21 -35.82
CA ASP A 214 49.43 -4.29 -36.41
C ASP A 214 48.35 -4.92 -35.50
N VAL A 215 48.51 -4.94 -34.16
CA VAL A 215 47.57 -5.61 -33.23
C VAL A 215 46.83 -4.63 -32.29
N LYS A 216 47.13 -3.33 -32.33
CA LYS A 216 46.53 -2.34 -31.41
C LYS A 216 45.04 -2.07 -31.63
N THR A 217 44.45 -2.50 -32.75
CA THR A 217 43.05 -2.19 -33.07
C THR A 217 42.04 -3.24 -32.56
N GLU A 218 42.49 -4.43 -32.15
CA GLU A 218 41.59 -5.49 -31.65
C GLU A 218 41.47 -5.51 -30.13
N GLU A 219 42.56 -5.29 -29.38
CA GLU A 219 42.51 -5.20 -27.91
C GLU A 219 41.77 -3.95 -27.41
N GLU A 220 41.83 -2.83 -28.15
CA GLU A 220 41.05 -1.63 -27.82
C GLU A 220 39.56 -1.84 -28.08
N LYS A 221 39.19 -2.59 -29.13
CA LYS A 221 37.78 -2.94 -29.40
C LYS A 221 37.21 -3.95 -28.40
N GLU A 222 38.00 -4.92 -27.94
CA GLU A 222 37.56 -5.85 -26.89
C GLU A 222 37.41 -5.12 -25.55
N LYS A 223 38.36 -4.25 -25.17
CA LYS A 223 38.25 -3.43 -23.94
C LYS A 223 37.10 -2.43 -24.01
N GLU A 224 36.87 -1.81 -25.16
CA GLU A 224 35.73 -0.90 -25.38
C GLU A 224 34.41 -1.67 -25.38
N SER A 225 34.36 -2.91 -25.90
CA SER A 225 33.16 -3.76 -25.84
C SER A 225 32.84 -4.24 -24.42
N LEU A 226 33.85 -4.62 -23.63
CA LEU A 226 33.71 -5.00 -22.23
C LEU A 226 33.34 -3.81 -21.33
N GLN A 227 33.84 -2.61 -21.64
CA GLN A 227 33.42 -1.38 -20.95
C GLN A 227 31.98 -0.99 -21.30
N LYS A 228 31.57 -1.12 -22.56
CA LYS A 228 30.18 -0.90 -22.99
C LYS A 228 29.20 -1.92 -22.40
N GLU A 229 29.65 -3.16 -22.18
CA GLU A 229 28.85 -4.18 -21.50
C GLU A 229 28.72 -3.87 -20.00
N LYS A 230 29.79 -3.43 -19.33
CA LYS A 230 29.74 -3.01 -17.92
C LYS A 230 28.91 -1.76 -17.69
N GLU A 231 29.03 -0.74 -18.54
CA GLU A 231 28.20 0.48 -18.47
C GLU A 231 26.71 0.15 -18.71
N LYS A 232 26.40 -0.76 -19.65
CA LYS A 232 25.02 -1.26 -19.83
C LYS A 232 24.54 -2.07 -18.63
N GLU A 233 25.39 -2.87 -18.00
CA GLU A 233 25.02 -3.62 -16.79
C GLU A 233 24.84 -2.73 -15.55
N GLU A 234 25.56 -1.61 -15.48
CA GLU A 234 25.37 -0.58 -14.45
C GLU A 234 24.11 0.27 -14.70
N ASP A 235 23.83 0.64 -15.96
CA ASP A 235 22.58 1.30 -16.37
C ASP A 235 21.36 0.36 -16.24
N GLU A 236 21.56 -0.97 -16.24
CA GLU A 236 20.52 -1.98 -16.02
C GLU A 236 20.20 -2.24 -14.53
N LYS A 237 20.96 -1.67 -13.58
CA LYS A 237 20.60 -1.72 -12.16
C LYS A 237 19.42 -0.79 -11.89
N TYR A 238 18.22 -1.34 -12.02
CA TYR A 238 16.95 -0.65 -11.79
C TYR A 238 16.76 -0.12 -10.36
N ALA A 239 17.54 -0.59 -9.38
CA ALA A 239 17.37 -0.25 -7.97
C ALA A 239 18.72 0.04 -7.28
N PRO A 240 18.75 0.98 -6.32
CA PRO A 240 19.93 1.22 -5.48
C PRO A 240 20.32 -0.05 -4.71
N ALA A 241 21.61 -0.14 -4.36
CA ALA A 241 22.08 -1.20 -3.47
C ALA A 241 21.56 -0.93 -2.05
N ALA A 242 21.14 -1.98 -1.34
CA ALA A 242 20.76 -1.83 0.07
C ALA A 242 22.00 -1.55 0.92
N TYR A 243 21.76 -0.85 2.03
CA TYR A 243 22.81 -0.48 2.96
C TYR A 243 23.15 -1.63 3.90
N ILE A 244 22.18 -2.51 4.15
CA ILE A 244 22.30 -3.66 5.03
C ILE A 244 21.50 -4.85 4.49
N TYR A 245 22.02 -6.06 4.65
CA TYR A 245 21.30 -7.29 4.29
C TYR A 245 20.75 -7.99 5.54
N ALA A 246 19.74 -8.85 5.34
CA ALA A 246 19.10 -9.59 6.43
C ALA A 246 20.05 -10.44 7.29
N LYS A 247 21.19 -10.83 6.75
CA LYS A 247 22.23 -11.60 7.45
C LYS A 247 22.94 -10.76 8.51
N ASP A 248 23.03 -9.46 8.27
CA ASP A 248 23.83 -8.51 9.07
C ASP A 248 22.99 -7.86 10.18
N TYR A 249 21.68 -8.12 10.24
CA TYR A 249 20.75 -7.53 11.22
C TYR A 249 21.10 -7.83 12.68
N LYS A 250 21.71 -8.99 12.93
CA LYS A 250 22.08 -9.41 14.30
C LYS A 250 23.30 -8.67 14.83
N ASP A 251 24.20 -8.30 13.93
CA ASP A 251 25.48 -7.69 14.27
C ASP A 251 25.36 -6.16 14.39
N SER A 252 24.28 -5.58 13.88
CA SER A 252 24.06 -4.13 13.87
C SER A 252 23.46 -3.58 15.18
N THR A 253 23.88 -2.36 15.51
CA THR A 253 23.34 -1.55 16.59
C THR A 253 22.08 -0.82 16.12
N ILE A 254 21.03 -0.81 16.96
CA ILE A 254 19.79 -0.10 16.63
C ILE A 254 19.96 1.41 16.85
N ALA A 255 19.45 2.21 15.92
CA ALA A 255 19.53 3.67 15.84
C ALA A 255 19.76 4.38 17.20
N PRO A 256 21.02 4.73 17.54
CA PRO A 256 21.34 5.35 18.83
C PRO A 256 20.77 6.77 18.94
N GLU A 257 20.61 7.46 17.81
CA GLU A 257 20.05 8.81 17.72
C GLU A 257 18.60 8.89 18.19
N LEU A 258 17.85 7.80 18.07
CA LEU A 258 16.46 7.69 18.52
C LEU A 258 16.35 7.21 19.98
N GLY A 259 17.48 7.00 20.66
CA GLY A 259 17.53 6.51 22.05
C GLY A 259 17.15 5.04 22.23
N LEU A 260 16.97 4.29 21.13
CA LEU A 260 16.53 2.89 21.14
C LEU A 260 17.58 1.91 21.68
N ASP A 261 18.86 2.28 21.61
CA ASP A 261 19.98 1.45 22.07
C ASP A 261 19.99 1.22 23.60
N LYS A 262 19.39 2.15 24.36
CA LYS A 262 19.38 2.10 25.83
C LYS A 262 18.20 1.33 26.40
N VAL A 263 17.33 0.77 25.55
CA VAL A 263 16.07 0.18 25.97
C VAL A 263 16.17 -1.33 26.04
N ASP A 264 15.77 -1.88 27.19
CA ASP A 264 15.57 -3.31 27.32
C ASP A 264 14.27 -3.73 26.61
N PHE A 265 14.40 -4.29 25.40
CA PHE A 265 13.26 -4.73 24.57
C PHE A 265 12.40 -5.84 25.21
N ASN A 266 12.81 -6.42 26.33
CA ASN A 266 12.05 -7.43 27.06
C ASN A 266 11.13 -6.82 28.14
N ASP A 267 11.34 -5.56 28.51
CA ASP A 267 10.52 -4.86 29.49
C ASP A 267 9.46 -4.00 28.79
N ASP A 268 8.25 -4.56 28.66
CA ASP A 268 7.14 -3.92 27.93
C ASP A 268 6.79 -2.51 28.44
N VAL A 269 6.96 -2.26 29.74
CA VAL A 269 6.65 -0.96 30.37
C VAL A 269 7.68 0.11 30.02
N GLN A 270 8.97 -0.25 29.91
CA GLN A 270 9.98 0.71 29.49
C GLN A 270 9.83 1.01 28.00
N PHE A 271 9.55 -0.05 27.23
CA PHE A 271 9.36 0.05 25.79
C PHE A 271 8.17 0.95 25.41
N SER A 272 7.02 0.82 26.07
CA SER A 272 5.85 1.67 25.80
C SER A 272 6.14 3.16 26.05
N ARG A 273 6.89 3.48 27.10
CA ARG A 273 7.32 4.86 27.39
C ARG A 273 8.24 5.40 26.31
N VAL A 274 9.20 4.61 25.82
CA VAL A 274 10.08 5.05 24.74
C VAL A 274 9.31 5.21 23.44
N LEU A 275 8.37 4.32 23.13
CA LEU A 275 7.49 4.49 21.97
C LEU A 275 6.75 5.83 22.02
N GLU A 276 6.25 6.26 23.18
CA GLU A 276 5.59 7.57 23.36
C GLU A 276 6.52 8.76 23.06
N THR A 277 7.82 8.61 23.30
CA THR A 277 8.85 9.64 23.02
C THR A 277 9.25 9.74 21.54
N LEU A 278 8.93 8.73 20.71
CA LEU A 278 9.27 8.70 19.28
C LEU A 278 8.37 9.62 18.45
N ARG A 279 8.52 10.92 18.68
CA ARG A 279 7.81 12.00 17.99
C ARG A 279 8.79 13.02 17.48
N ASP A 280 8.45 13.64 16.36
CA ASP A 280 9.22 14.78 15.86
C ASP A 280 9.14 15.96 16.84
N GLU A 281 10.27 16.59 17.11
CA GLU A 281 10.38 17.69 18.09
C GLU A 281 9.60 18.93 17.65
N LYS A 282 9.55 19.17 16.33
CA LYS A 282 8.92 20.37 15.75
C LYS A 282 7.42 20.18 15.57
N SER A 283 7.03 19.03 15.02
CA SER A 283 5.64 18.77 14.63
C SER A 283 4.83 18.03 15.70
N GLY A 284 5.47 17.30 16.62
CA GLY A 284 4.80 16.45 17.61
C GLY A 284 4.17 15.18 17.02
N ILE A 285 4.36 14.94 15.72
CA ILE A 285 3.84 13.79 14.99
C ILE A 285 4.71 12.57 15.30
N PRO A 286 4.10 11.41 15.62
CA PRO A 286 4.74 10.11 15.62
C PRO A 286 5.58 9.82 14.37
N TYR A 287 6.77 9.27 14.53
CA TYR A 287 7.53 8.79 13.37
C TYR A 287 6.75 7.70 12.62
N PHE A 288 6.81 7.76 11.29
CA PHE A 288 5.99 6.92 10.42
C PHE A 288 6.20 5.42 10.65
N PHE A 289 7.40 4.97 11.03
CA PHE A 289 7.70 3.54 11.25
C PHE A 289 7.07 2.96 12.53
N VAL A 290 6.55 3.81 13.43
CA VAL A 290 5.79 3.36 14.62
C VAL A 290 4.30 3.17 14.30
N GLN A 291 3.83 3.79 13.23
CA GLN A 291 2.43 3.72 12.83
C GLN A 291 2.08 2.30 12.34
N PRO A 292 0.88 1.79 12.65
CA PRO A 292 0.46 0.46 12.25
C PRO A 292 0.31 0.31 10.74
N ILE A 293 0.66 -0.89 10.25
CA ILE A 293 0.74 -1.22 8.82
C ILE A 293 -0.43 -2.11 8.41
N LEU A 294 -1.09 -1.75 7.31
CA LEU A 294 -2.07 -2.57 6.62
C LEU A 294 -1.53 -3.02 5.26
N GLU A 295 -1.49 -4.33 5.03
CA GLU A 295 -1.13 -4.91 3.74
C GLU A 295 -2.37 -5.36 2.97
N LEU A 296 -2.55 -4.79 1.78
CA LEU A 296 -3.60 -5.14 0.83
C LEU A 296 -2.98 -5.88 -0.35
N ARG A 297 -3.24 -7.18 -0.46
CA ARG A 297 -2.77 -8.02 -1.57
C ARG A 297 -3.19 -7.43 -2.92
N ASN A 298 -2.30 -7.44 -3.90
CA ASN A 298 -2.64 -7.13 -5.28
C ASN A 298 -3.04 -8.41 -6.04
N TYR A 299 -4.21 -8.40 -6.67
CA TYR A 299 -4.75 -9.57 -7.39
C TYR A 299 -4.41 -9.59 -8.89
N ASN A 300 -3.60 -8.63 -9.36
CA ASN A 300 -3.28 -8.51 -10.78
C ASN A 300 -2.34 -9.63 -11.23
N VAL A 301 -2.80 -10.41 -12.21
CA VAL A 301 -1.99 -11.43 -12.87
C VAL A 301 -1.55 -10.94 -14.24
N SER A 302 -0.26 -11.08 -14.51
CA SER A 302 0.36 -10.71 -15.78
C SER A 302 0.77 -11.95 -16.59
N GLY A 303 0.65 -11.88 -17.92
CA GLY A 303 1.08 -12.94 -18.84
C GLY A 303 -0.07 -13.64 -19.57
N PHE A 304 0.16 -13.99 -20.84
CA PHE A 304 -0.84 -14.58 -21.72
C PHE A 304 -1.26 -16.00 -21.31
N THR A 305 -0.32 -16.81 -20.81
CA THR A 305 -0.58 -18.20 -20.38
C THR A 305 -1.52 -18.28 -19.19
N ARG A 306 -1.60 -17.22 -18.36
CA ARG A 306 -2.45 -17.13 -17.17
C ARG A 306 -3.82 -16.50 -17.45
N GLN A 307 -4.20 -16.35 -18.71
CA GLN A 307 -5.49 -15.79 -19.09
C GLN A 307 -6.71 -16.54 -18.51
N PRO A 308 -6.72 -17.90 -18.38
CA PRO A 308 -7.82 -18.61 -17.72
C PRO A 308 -7.96 -18.21 -16.24
N GLU A 309 -6.85 -18.06 -15.54
CA GLU A 309 -6.83 -17.61 -14.15
C GLU A 309 -7.31 -16.17 -14.01
N ARG A 310 -6.90 -15.29 -14.93
CA ARG A 310 -7.39 -13.90 -14.99
C ARG A 310 -8.90 -13.85 -15.22
N MET A 311 -9.43 -14.72 -16.07
CA MET A 311 -10.87 -14.86 -16.28
C MET A 311 -11.57 -15.36 -15.02
N TRP A 312 -11.00 -16.37 -14.35
CA TRP A 312 -11.53 -16.87 -13.09
C TRP A 312 -11.58 -15.77 -12.02
N ARG A 313 -10.49 -15.04 -11.80
CA ARG A 313 -10.44 -13.88 -10.87
C ARG A 313 -11.42 -12.78 -11.25
N PHE A 314 -11.66 -12.56 -12.55
CA PHE A 314 -12.63 -11.58 -13.00
C PHE A 314 -14.07 -11.91 -12.57
N TYR A 315 -14.44 -13.20 -12.53
CA TYR A 315 -15.75 -13.65 -12.04
C TYR A 315 -15.82 -13.81 -10.50
N HIS A 316 -14.68 -13.77 -9.80
CA HIS A 316 -14.59 -13.92 -8.33
C HIS A 316 -14.15 -12.61 -7.65
N LYS A 317 -14.41 -11.45 -8.27
CA LYS A 317 -14.02 -10.14 -7.70
C LYS A 317 -14.76 -9.81 -6.41
N ARG A 318 -15.95 -10.37 -6.19
CA ARG A 318 -16.67 -10.21 -4.92
C ARG A 318 -15.84 -10.71 -3.73
N GLU A 319 -15.08 -11.80 -3.87
CA GLU A 319 -14.30 -12.37 -2.76
C GLU A 319 -13.14 -11.45 -2.39
N GLN A 320 -12.48 -10.88 -3.41
CA GLN A 320 -11.46 -9.84 -3.23
C GLN A 320 -12.02 -8.62 -2.49
N LEU A 321 -13.24 -8.22 -2.83
CA LEU A 321 -13.92 -7.09 -2.20
C LEU A 321 -14.31 -7.37 -0.75
N VAL A 322 -14.61 -8.62 -0.39
CA VAL A 322 -14.83 -9.05 1.00
C VAL A 322 -13.53 -9.00 1.80
N GLU A 323 -12.43 -9.53 1.27
CA GLU A 323 -11.14 -9.48 1.97
C GLU A 323 -10.67 -8.03 2.21
N TYR A 324 -10.75 -7.18 1.19
CA TYR A 324 -10.42 -5.77 1.34
C TYR A 324 -11.33 -5.06 2.35
N LYS A 325 -12.62 -5.41 2.38
CA LYS A 325 -13.55 -4.89 3.40
C LYS A 325 -13.07 -5.23 4.79
N ASP A 326 -12.86 -6.51 5.09
CA ASP A 326 -12.51 -6.95 6.45
C ASP A 326 -11.23 -6.24 6.95
N LYS A 327 -10.24 -6.10 6.07
CA LYS A 327 -8.99 -5.38 6.32
C LYS A 327 -9.17 -3.87 6.55
N VAL A 328 -9.95 -3.20 5.70
CA VAL A 328 -10.20 -1.75 5.82
C VAL A 328 -11.09 -1.44 7.03
N VAL A 329 -12.05 -2.31 7.35
CA VAL A 329 -12.88 -2.17 8.56
C VAL A 329 -12.01 -2.26 9.81
N ALA A 330 -11.06 -3.20 9.88
CA ALA A 330 -10.13 -3.28 11.00
C ALA A 330 -9.31 -1.98 11.19
N LEU A 331 -8.90 -1.35 10.09
CA LEU A 331 -8.23 -0.04 10.11
C LEU A 331 -9.16 1.07 10.64
N ILE A 332 -10.41 1.13 10.17
CA ILE A 332 -11.39 2.15 10.61
C ILE A 332 -11.73 1.98 12.09
N GLU A 333 -11.87 0.74 12.56
CA GLU A 333 -12.09 0.41 13.97
C GLU A 333 -10.84 0.61 14.84
N ARG A 334 -9.69 0.94 14.24
CA ARG A 334 -8.38 1.10 14.89
C ARG A 334 -7.92 -0.15 15.65
N LYS A 335 -8.31 -1.33 15.16
CA LYS A 335 -7.91 -2.62 15.75
C LYS A 335 -6.54 -3.01 15.24
N TRP A 336 -5.49 -2.59 15.95
CA TRP A 336 -4.12 -3.00 15.68
C TRP A 336 -3.65 -4.08 16.66
N CYS A 337 -2.67 -4.87 16.23
CA CYS A 337 -1.99 -5.88 17.04
C CYS A 337 -0.48 -5.71 16.92
N ALA A 338 0.24 -6.27 17.89
CA ALA A 338 1.69 -6.34 17.86
C ALA A 338 2.15 -7.15 16.63
N PHE A 339 3.19 -6.67 15.97
CA PHE A 339 3.74 -7.31 14.79
C PHE A 339 4.53 -8.57 15.19
N THR A 340 4.20 -9.70 14.57
CA THR A 340 4.84 -10.99 14.84
C THR A 340 5.59 -11.49 13.61
N ARG A 341 6.49 -12.46 13.81
CA ARG A 341 7.22 -13.12 12.70
C ARG A 341 6.29 -13.70 11.63
N GLY A 342 5.09 -14.16 12.01
CA GLY A 342 4.09 -14.68 11.07
C GLY A 342 3.51 -13.62 10.13
N ASP A 343 3.49 -12.35 10.55
CA ASP A 343 2.89 -11.25 9.80
C ASP A 343 3.80 -10.80 8.63
N LEU A 344 5.07 -11.22 8.63
CA LEU A 344 5.97 -11.08 7.47
C LEU A 344 5.56 -11.94 6.30
N ASN A 345 4.69 -12.94 6.49
CA ASN A 345 4.15 -13.74 5.40
C ASN A 345 2.81 -13.20 4.87
N ASN A 346 2.39 -12.02 5.31
CA ASN A 346 1.19 -11.36 4.80
C ASN A 346 1.33 -11.08 3.29
N GLY A 347 0.33 -11.49 2.51
CA GLY A 347 0.33 -11.32 1.05
C GLY A 347 1.29 -12.23 0.29
N ILE A 348 1.84 -13.28 0.91
CA ILE A 348 2.81 -14.20 0.24
C ILE A 348 2.24 -14.85 -1.03
N GLU A 349 0.92 -15.03 -1.09
CA GLU A 349 0.23 -15.59 -2.27
C GLU A 349 0.41 -14.74 -3.53
N GLU A 350 0.67 -13.43 -3.40
CA GLU A 350 0.94 -12.54 -4.54
C GLU A 350 2.27 -12.85 -5.23
N GLU A 351 3.26 -13.42 -4.53
CA GLU A 351 4.56 -13.75 -5.14
C GLU A 351 4.41 -14.80 -6.24
N GLY A 352 3.40 -15.68 -6.11
CA GLY A 352 3.00 -16.62 -7.15
C GLY A 352 2.40 -15.94 -8.39
N ASP A 353 1.96 -14.68 -8.28
CA ASP A 353 1.35 -13.89 -9.35
C ASP A 353 2.36 -13.17 -10.24
N TRP A 354 3.61 -13.07 -9.78
CA TRP A 354 4.66 -12.35 -10.47
C TRP A 354 5.14 -13.06 -11.76
N PRO A 355 5.43 -12.32 -12.85
CA PRO A 355 5.90 -12.92 -14.09
C PRO A 355 7.24 -13.63 -13.92
N SER A 356 7.36 -14.85 -14.46
CA SER A 356 8.60 -15.64 -14.37
C SER A 356 9.78 -15.04 -15.13
N SER A 357 9.52 -14.30 -16.21
CA SER A 357 10.56 -13.54 -16.94
C SER A 357 11.13 -12.43 -16.06
N TRP A 358 10.26 -11.67 -15.41
CA TRP A 358 10.65 -10.61 -14.48
C TRP A 358 11.40 -11.18 -13.28
N LEU A 359 10.95 -12.31 -12.71
CA LEU A 359 11.64 -13.00 -11.61
C LEU A 359 13.10 -13.36 -11.95
N LYS A 360 13.40 -13.74 -13.20
CA LYS A 360 14.79 -14.03 -13.63
C LYS A 360 15.66 -12.77 -13.62
N VAL A 361 15.13 -11.67 -14.15
CA VAL A 361 15.82 -10.38 -14.20
C VAL A 361 16.04 -9.85 -12.79
N ALA A 362 15.01 -9.89 -11.96
CA ALA A 362 15.07 -9.43 -10.58
C ALA A 362 16.01 -10.28 -9.71
N ARG A 363 16.19 -11.58 -10.00
CA ARG A 363 17.25 -12.40 -9.37
C ARG A 363 18.65 -11.99 -9.82
N LYS A 364 18.87 -11.73 -11.11
CA LYS A 364 20.17 -11.24 -11.63
C LYS A 364 20.55 -9.93 -10.95
N ASN A 365 19.59 -9.04 -10.81
CA ASN A 365 19.80 -7.69 -10.28
C ASN A 365 19.77 -7.64 -8.74
N ASN A 366 19.57 -8.78 -8.07
CA ASN A 366 19.35 -8.85 -6.63
C ASN A 366 18.32 -7.80 -6.16
N SER A 367 17.16 -7.74 -6.80
CA SER A 367 16.11 -6.76 -6.53
C SER A 367 15.50 -6.97 -5.13
N GLU A 368 15.13 -5.88 -4.48
CA GLU A 368 14.55 -5.85 -3.13
C GLU A 368 13.34 -6.76 -2.95
N TRP A 369 12.57 -7.01 -4.00
CA TRP A 369 11.36 -7.84 -3.94
C TRP A 369 11.66 -9.35 -3.83
N ILE A 370 12.88 -9.76 -4.23
CA ILE A 370 13.32 -11.16 -4.28
C ILE A 370 14.39 -11.48 -3.23
N ARG A 371 15.05 -10.47 -2.66
CA ARG A 371 16.02 -10.63 -1.58
C ARG A 371 15.44 -11.48 -0.43
N GLU A 372 16.35 -12.12 0.31
CA GLU A 372 16.00 -12.82 1.54
C GLU A 372 15.22 -11.88 2.47
N PHE A 373 13.96 -12.23 2.75
CA PHE A 373 13.05 -11.41 3.55
C PHE A 373 13.00 -11.95 4.97
N ASP A 374 13.91 -11.43 5.80
CA ASP A 374 13.92 -11.65 7.25
C ASP A 374 13.70 -10.31 7.97
N GLY A 375 13.40 -10.35 9.26
CA GLY A 375 13.18 -9.16 10.08
C GLY A 375 13.74 -9.37 11.47
N ASP A 376 14.38 -8.33 12.00
CA ASP A 376 15.00 -8.35 13.32
C ASP A 376 13.94 -8.28 14.43
N GLU A 377 14.15 -9.01 15.52
CA GLU A 377 13.17 -9.08 16.62
C GLU A 377 12.97 -7.71 17.30
N ARG A 378 14.02 -6.87 17.38
CA ARG A 378 13.95 -5.55 18.00
C ARG A 378 13.07 -4.61 17.16
N VAL A 379 13.31 -4.59 15.85
CA VAL A 379 12.54 -3.79 14.89
C VAL A 379 11.09 -4.27 14.84
N MET A 380 10.86 -5.59 14.80
CA MET A 380 9.51 -6.15 14.79
C MET A 380 8.68 -5.75 16.02
N LYS A 381 9.28 -5.60 17.21
CA LYS A 381 8.56 -5.10 18.40
C LYS A 381 8.07 -3.66 18.26
N VAL A 382 8.82 -2.82 17.53
CA VAL A 382 8.43 -1.42 17.23
C VAL A 382 7.22 -1.38 16.32
N LEU A 383 7.18 -2.27 15.32
CA LEU A 383 6.11 -2.34 14.34
C LEU A 383 4.76 -2.78 14.94
N ALA A 384 3.68 -2.33 14.29
CA ALA A 384 2.32 -2.78 14.55
C ALA A 384 1.62 -3.12 13.23
N SER A 385 0.61 -3.99 13.27
CA SER A 385 -0.17 -4.33 12.08
C SER A 385 -1.67 -4.26 12.34
N TYR A 386 -2.43 -3.95 11.28
CA TYR A 386 -3.88 -4.08 11.22
C TYR A 386 -4.35 -5.47 10.76
N ASN A 387 -3.45 -6.31 10.23
CA ASN A 387 -3.77 -7.66 9.74
C ASN A 387 -3.86 -8.69 10.87
N CYS A 388 -4.63 -8.37 11.91
CA CYS A 388 -4.78 -9.24 13.07
C CYS A 388 -5.69 -10.41 12.72
N LYS A 389 -5.15 -11.62 12.78
CA LYS A 389 -5.99 -12.83 12.81
C LYS A 389 -6.73 -12.83 14.14
N CYS A 390 -8.04 -13.05 14.12
CA CYS A 390 -8.99 -12.88 15.23
C CYS A 390 -8.67 -13.63 16.55
N ASP A 391 -7.58 -14.39 16.62
CA ASP A 391 -7.16 -15.17 17.78
C ASP A 391 -6.00 -14.53 18.57
N LYS A 392 -5.48 -13.38 18.13
CA LYS A 392 -4.46 -12.63 18.89
C LYS A 392 -5.18 -11.62 19.78
N GLU A 393 -4.95 -11.70 21.09
CA GLU A 393 -5.39 -10.68 22.05
C GLU A 393 -5.05 -9.30 21.50
N ALA A 394 -6.06 -8.43 21.39
CA ALA A 394 -5.82 -7.02 21.16
C ALA A 394 -4.81 -6.57 22.23
N ALA A 395 -3.77 -5.82 21.81
CA ALA A 395 -2.77 -5.33 22.75
C ALA A 395 -3.49 -4.65 23.93
N PRO A 396 -3.07 -4.89 25.18
CA PRO A 396 -3.71 -4.24 26.32
C PRO A 396 -3.63 -2.74 26.09
N ASP A 397 -4.80 -2.08 26.10
CA ASP A 397 -4.92 -0.64 25.96
C ASP A 397 -3.88 0.04 26.88
N ALA A 398 -2.91 0.75 26.30
CA ALA A 398 -1.84 1.40 27.06
C ALA A 398 -2.39 2.40 28.10
N THR A 399 -3.62 2.87 27.92
CA THR A 399 -4.37 3.69 28.88
C THR A 399 -4.74 2.95 30.17
N ALA A 400 -4.87 1.61 30.14
CA ALA A 400 -5.15 0.82 31.35
C ALA A 400 -3.94 0.72 32.30
N LEU A 401 -2.72 0.86 31.79
CA LEU A 401 -1.48 0.76 32.59
C LEU A 401 -1.04 2.10 33.22
N VAL A 402 -1.48 3.23 32.66
CA VAL A 402 -1.16 4.55 33.23
C VAL A 402 -1.98 4.82 34.50
N ASP A 403 -3.20 4.30 34.61
CA ASP A 403 -4.08 4.50 35.77
C ASP A 403 -3.64 3.74 37.03
N GLU A 404 -2.83 2.67 36.91
CA GLU A 404 -2.35 1.92 38.08
C GLU A 404 -1.19 2.60 38.82
N THR A 405 -0.54 3.60 38.20
CA THR A 405 0.59 4.32 38.81
C THR A 405 0.19 5.62 39.53
N LYS A 406 -1.10 5.95 39.57
CA LYS A 406 -1.66 7.14 40.24
C LYS A 406 -2.47 6.86 41.51
N LYS A 407 -2.36 5.67 42.11
CA LYS A 407 -2.99 5.34 43.39
C LYS A 407 -1.99 5.24 44.53
#